data_AF-A0A450TCD7-F1
#
_entry.id   AF-A0A450TCD7-F1
#
_cell.length_a   1.000
_cell.length_b   1.000
_cell.length_c   1.000
_cell.angle_alpha   90.00
_cell.angle_beta   90.00
_cell.angle_gamma   90.00
#
_symmetry.space_group_name_H-M   'P 1'
#
loop_
_entity.id
_entity.type
_entity.pdbx_description
1 polymer ?
#
loop_
_entity_poly.entity_id
_entity_poly.type
_entity_poly.pdbx_seq_one_letter_code
_entity_poly.pdbx_strand_id
1 'polypeptide(L)'
;MKTVYIESSVISYLTARPSRDVVTAARQALTLEWWEEHGTQYEIFLSELVVEEIGSGDSSAAQRRLRIVENIPRTYALTAA
;
A
#
# COMPACT_ATOMS: atom_id res chain seq x y z
N MET A 1 -4.59 18.19 8.49
CA MET A 1 -4.98 16.77 8.47
C MET A 1 -3.83 15.95 9.06
N LYS A 2 -4.05 14.71 9.51
CA LYS A 2 -2.93 13.84 9.92
C LYS A 2 -2.36 13.16 8.69
N THR A 3 -1.05 12.98 8.65
CA THR A 3 -0.36 12.32 7.55
C THR A 3 -0.09 10.85 7.90
N VAL A 4 -0.13 9.96 6.91
CA VAL A 4 0.19 8.53 7.07
C VAL A 4 1.12 8.09 5.93
N TYR A 5 2.21 7.44 6.31
CA TYR A 5 3.12 6.77 5.39
C TYR A 5 2.66 5.33 5.15
N ILE A 6 2.62 4.91 3.89
CA ILE A 6 2.21 3.55 3.50
C ILE A 6 3.39 2.73 3.01
N GLU A 7 3.58 1.57 3.66
CA GLU A 7 4.56 0.57 3.28
C GLU A 7 4.06 -0.36 2.17
N SER A 8 5.00 -0.95 1.42
CA SER A 8 4.72 -1.84 0.27
C SER A 8 3.86 -3.06 0.61
N SER A 9 3.96 -3.55 1.85
CA SER A 9 3.16 -4.68 2.34
C SER A 9 1.66 -4.39 2.38
N VAL A 10 1.26 -3.15 2.73
CA VAL A 10 -0.14 -2.72 2.75
C VAL A 10 -0.72 -2.78 1.33
N ILE A 11 0.00 -2.23 0.35
CA ILE A 11 -0.41 -2.27 -1.07
C ILE A 11 -0.48 -3.71 -1.59
N SER A 12 0.43 -4.57 -1.12
CA SER A 12 0.44 -5.99 -1.47
C SER A 12 -0.76 -6.74 -0.89
N TYR A 13 -1.12 -6.51 0.38
CA TYR A 13 -2.31 -7.11 0.98
C TYR A 13 -3.60 -6.63 0.30
N LEU A 14 -3.69 -5.34 -0.02
CA LEU A 14 -4.87 -4.73 -0.64
C LEU A 14 -5.19 -5.30 -2.03
N THR A 15 -4.17 -5.70 -2.80
CA THR A 15 -4.34 -6.12 -4.21
C THR A 15 -4.13 -7.62 -4.44
N ALA A 16 -3.67 -8.34 -3.42
CA ALA A 16 -3.48 -9.78 -3.49
C ALA A 16 -4.83 -10.52 -3.52
N ARG A 17 -4.81 -11.73 -4.10
CA ARG A 17 -5.97 -12.62 -4.03
C ARG A 17 -6.21 -13.02 -2.57
N PRO A 18 -7.47 -13.27 -2.16
CA PRO A 18 -7.76 -13.77 -0.82
C PRO A 18 -6.91 -14.99 -0.48
N SER A 19 -6.19 -14.91 0.64
CA SER A 19 -5.35 -16.00 1.12
C SER A 19 -6.17 -17.03 1.89
N ARG A 20 -5.73 -18.30 1.84
CA ARG A 20 -6.24 -19.36 2.72
C ARG A 20 -5.45 -19.47 4.02
N ASP A 21 -4.28 -18.82 4.09
CA ASP A 21 -3.53 -18.70 5.32
C ASP A 21 -4.21 -17.68 6.25
N VAL A 22 -4.55 -18.12 7.47
CA VAL A 22 -5.38 -17.33 8.41
C VAL A 22 -4.71 -16.01 8.77
N VAL A 23 -3.40 -16.00 8.96
CA VAL A 23 -2.66 -14.79 9.34
C VAL A 23 -2.65 -13.80 8.18
N THR A 24 -2.37 -14.28 6.97
CA THR A 24 -2.39 -13.46 5.75
C THR A 24 -3.79 -12.92 5.47
N ALA A 25 -4.82 -13.76 5.58
CA ALA A 25 -6.21 -13.35 5.37
C ALA A 25 -6.64 -12.27 6.37
N ALA A 26 -6.25 -12.38 7.64
CA ALA A 26 -6.51 -11.35 8.65
C ALA A 26 -5.84 -10.01 8.30
N ARG A 27 -4.58 -10.03 7.84
CA ARG A 27 -3.88 -8.81 7.39
C ARG A 27 -4.53 -8.18 6.16
N GLN A 28 -5.01 -9.00 5.22
CA GLN A 28 -5.78 -8.52 4.06
C GLN A 28 -7.08 -7.85 4.49
N ALA A 29 -7.83 -8.46 5.41
CA ALA A 29 -9.08 -7.90 5.92
C ALA A 29 -8.85 -6.55 6.62
N LEU A 30 -7.90 -6.48 7.55
CA LEU A 30 -7.56 -5.24 8.26
C LEU A 30 -7.06 -4.14 7.32
N THR A 31 -6.29 -4.51 6.29
CA THR A 31 -5.80 -3.56 5.29
C THR A 31 -6.95 -2.99 4.47
N LEU A 32 -7.89 -3.84 4.04
CA LEU A 32 -9.06 -3.43 3.27
C LEU A 32 -9.96 -2.51 4.09
N GLU A 33 -10.30 -2.91 5.32
CA GLU A 33 -11.10 -2.12 6.26
C GLU A 33 -10.49 -0.74 6.48
N TRP A 34 -9.19 -0.68 6.80
CA TRP A 34 -8.52 0.60 6.98
C TRP A 34 -8.53 1.46 5.71
N TRP A 35 -8.27 0.85 4.55
CA TRP A 35 -8.22 1.56 3.29
C TRP A 35 -9.58 2.18 2.91
N GLU A 36 -10.66 1.43 3.11
CA GLU A 36 -12.02 1.85 2.76
C GLU A 36 -12.64 2.80 3.79
N GLU A 37 -12.45 2.55 5.09
CA GLU A 37 -13.14 3.28 6.15
C GLU A 37 -12.34 4.48 6.70
N HIS A 38 -11.01 4.40 6.63
CA HIS A 38 -10.13 5.37 7.27
C HIS A 38 -9.21 6.10 6.30
N GLY A 39 -8.86 5.52 5.15
CA GLY A 39 -7.86 6.07 4.23
C GLY A 39 -8.12 7.53 3.82
N THR A 40 -9.38 7.90 3.58
CA THR A 40 -9.76 9.26 3.18
C THR A 40 -9.62 10.31 4.28
N GLN A 41 -9.40 9.89 5.53
CA GLN A 41 -9.25 10.78 6.68
C GLN A 41 -7.80 11.28 6.85
N TYR A 42 -6.87 10.75 6.05
CA TYR A 42 -5.43 11.04 6.13
C TYR A 42 -4.89 11.60 4.82
N GLU A 43 -3.82 12.37 4.92
CA GLU A 43 -2.93 12.66 3.81
C GLU A 43 -1.96 11.48 3.66
N ILE A 44 -2.22 10.63 2.67
CA ILE A 44 -1.43 9.42 2.40
C ILE A 44 -0.23 9.77 1.53
N PHE A 45 0.94 9.22 1.88
CA PHE A 45 2.16 9.32 1.09
C PHE A 45 2.99 8.03 1.18
N LEU A 46 3.91 7.84 0.23
CA LEU A 46 4.83 6.69 0.19
C LEU A 46 6.20 7.11 -0.37
N SER A 47 7.19 6.23 -0.29
CA SER A 47 8.52 6.52 -0.85
C SER A 47 8.68 5.99 -2.27
N GLU A 48 9.64 6.52 -3.03
CA GLU A 48 10.03 5.93 -4.32
C GLU A 48 10.45 4.46 -4.18
N LEU A 49 11.09 4.09 -3.05
CA LEU A 49 11.46 2.71 -2.77
C LEU A 49 10.23 1.78 -2.71
N VAL A 50 9.13 2.25 -2.10
CA VAL A 50 7.87 1.48 -2.10
C VAL A 50 7.36 1.25 -3.52
N VAL A 51 7.50 2.22 -4.43
CA VAL A 51 7.12 2.06 -5.85
C VAL A 51 7.98 1.01 -6.54
N GLU A 52 9.29 1.00 -6.28
CA GLU A 52 10.22 0.00 -6.83
C GLU A 52 9.87 -1.42 -6.33
N GLU A 53 9.58 -1.57 -5.03
CA GLU A 53 9.21 -2.86 -4.44
C GLU A 53 7.90 -3.40 -5.00
N ILE A 54 6.86 -2.57 -5.08
CA ILE A 54 5.56 -3.01 -5.59
C ILE A 54 5.55 -3.20 -7.12
N GLY A 55 6.50 -2.58 -7.83
CA GLY A 55 6.71 -2.76 -9.26
C GLY A 55 7.40 -4.08 -9.63
N SER A 56 7.99 -4.77 -8.65
CA SER A 56 8.78 -5.98 -8.85
C SER A 56 7.93 -7.27 -8.80
N GLY A 57 8.41 -8.35 -9.42
CA GLY A 57 7.76 -9.67 -9.40
C GLY A 57 6.80 -9.93 -10.58
N ASP A 58 5.69 -10.61 -10.33
CA ASP A 58 4.69 -10.92 -11.37
C ASP A 58 4.11 -9.63 -11.99
N SER A 59 4.16 -9.53 -13.32
CA SER A 59 3.81 -8.31 -14.05
C SER A 59 2.35 -7.90 -13.85
N SER A 60 1.43 -8.88 -13.78
CA SER A 60 0.01 -8.60 -13.55
C SER A 60 -0.23 -8.05 -12.14
N ALA A 61 0.46 -8.61 -11.14
CA ALA A 61 0.36 -8.17 -9.75
C ALA A 61 1.02 -6.81 -9.54
N ALA A 62 2.18 -6.56 -10.17
CA ALA A 62 2.84 -5.27 -10.17
C ALA A 62 1.93 -4.17 -10.76
N GLN A 63 1.30 -4.42 -11.91
CA GLN A 63 0.37 -3.47 -12.52
C GLN A 63 -0.81 -3.11 -11.60
N ARG A 64 -1.40 -4.10 -10.91
CA ARG A 64 -2.49 -3.84 -9.95
C ARG A 64 -2.01 -2.95 -8.80
N ARG A 65 -0.84 -3.25 -8.23
CA ARG A 65 -0.25 -2.46 -7.13
C ARG A 65 0.08 -1.03 -7.55
N LEU A 66 0.75 -0.86 -8.70
CA LEU A 66 1.11 0.45 -9.23
C LEU A 66 -0.11 1.32 -9.52
N ARG A 67 -1.21 0.73 -10.00
CA ARG A 67 -2.46 1.47 -10.27
C ARG A 67 -3.09 2.05 -9.01
N ILE A 68 -3.01 1.37 -7.87
CA ILE A 68 -3.55 1.88 -6.60
C ILE A 68 -2.83 3.17 -6.18
N VAL A 69 -1.51 3.23 -6.43
CA VAL A 69 -0.67 4.29 -5.89
C VAL A 69 -0.34 5.40 -6.90
N GLU A 70 -0.88 5.33 -8.11
CA GLU A 70 -0.56 6.25 -9.22
C GLU A 70 -0.75 7.72 -8.85
N ASN A 71 -1.75 8.02 -8.02
CA ASN A 71 -2.10 9.37 -7.59
C ASN A 71 -1.69 9.69 -6.14
N ILE A 72 -0.87 8.82 -5.52
CA ILE A 72 -0.40 9.03 -4.14
C ILE A 72 0.92 9.82 -4.18
N PRO A 73 1.04 10.94 -3.44
CA PRO A 73 2.27 11.70 -3.33
C PRO A 73 3.46 10.83 -2.91
N ARG A 74 4.60 11.04 -3.58
CA ARG A 74 5.85 10.36 -3.30
C ARG A 74 6.79 11.29 -2.55
N THR A 75 7.41 10.78 -1.51
CA THR A 75 8.47 11.48 -0.79
C THR A 75 9.79 10.77 -1.00
N TYR A 76 10.87 11.53 -1.17
CA TYR A 76 12.19 11.01 -0.91
C TYR A 76 12.27 10.85 0.61
N ALA A 77 12.23 9.62 1.11
CA ALA A 77 12.33 9.35 2.55
C ALA A 77 13.77 9.64 3.03
N LEU A 78 14.13 10.92 3.10
CA LEU A 78 15.39 11.43 3.65
C LEU A 78 15.18 12.86 4.20
N THR A 79 14.22 13.05 5.11
CA THR A 79 14.26 14.15 6.08
C THR A 79 13.31 13.81 7.24
N ALA A 80 13.79 12.98 8.16
CA ALA A 80 13.33 13.09 9.54
C ALA A 80 13.92 14.41 10.08
N ALA A 81 13.06 15.41 10.27
CA ALA A 81 13.37 16.59 11.08
C ALA A 81 13.17 16.25 12.57
#